data_AF-A0A7X6SNF0-F1
#
_entry.id   AF-A0A7X6SNF0-F1
#
_cell.length_a   1.000
_cell.length_b   1.000
_cell.length_c   1.000
_cell.angle_alpha   90.00
_cell.angle_beta   90.00
_cell.angle_gamma   90.00
#
_symmetry.space_group_name_H-M   'P 1'
#
loop_
_entity.id
_entity.type
_entity.pdbx_description
1 polymer ?
#
loop_
_entity_poly.entity_id
_entity_poly.type
_entity_poly.pdbx_seq_one_letter_code
_entity_poly.pdbx_strand_id
1 'polypeptide(L)'
;SELGFEIEGASIILVDDVLYTGRTVRAAIDALLDFGRPQQIQLAVLIDRGHRELPIKADYVGKNVPTSKEEIIKVSFEEIDGEDSVKIVVA
;
A
#
# COMPACT_ATOMS: atom_id res chain seq x y z
N SER A 1 -2.91 12.76 15.71
CA SER A 1 -2.28 13.20 14.44
C SER A 1 -3.26 14.09 13.73
N GLU A 2 -2.82 15.21 13.16
CA GLU A 2 -3.66 16.09 12.34
C GLU A 2 -3.28 15.88 10.87
N LEU A 3 -4.27 15.78 9.99
CA LEU A 3 -4.06 15.89 8.55
C LEU A 3 -4.05 17.39 8.21
N GLY A 4 -2.94 17.87 7.64
CA GLY A 4 -2.77 19.28 7.26
C GLY A 4 -3.62 19.72 6.06
N PHE A 5 -4.64 18.96 5.69
CA PHE A 5 -5.54 19.18 4.56
C PHE A 5 -6.91 18.55 4.82
N GLU A 6 -7.93 19.10 4.17
CA GLU A 6 -9.30 18.57 4.22
C GLU A 6 -9.45 17.38 3.25
N ILE A 7 -10.18 16.35 3.68
CA ILE A 7 -10.45 15.16 2.86
C ILE A 7 -11.92 15.01 2.48
N GLU A 8 -12.81 15.85 3.00
CA GLU A 8 -14.24 15.80 2.70
C GLU A 8 -14.48 15.99 1.19
N GLY A 9 -15.18 15.04 0.57
CA GLY A 9 -15.43 15.05 -0.87
C GLY A 9 -14.17 14.90 -1.75
N ALA A 10 -13.00 14.66 -1.18
CA ALA A 10 -11.76 14.53 -1.93
C ALA A 10 -11.63 13.14 -2.58
N SER A 11 -10.89 13.07 -3.68
CA SER A 11 -10.41 11.80 -4.24
C SER A 11 -9.03 11.51 -3.67
N ILE A 12 -8.90 10.44 -2.88
CA ILE A 12 -7.66 10.09 -2.18
C ILE A 12 -7.04 8.86 -2.83
N ILE A 13 -5.73 8.89 -3.07
CA ILE A 13 -4.96 7.73 -3.50
C ILE A 13 -4.02 7.35 -2.35
N LEU A 14 -4.29 6.21 -1.72
CA LEU A 14 -3.34 5.58 -0.80
C LEU A 14 -2.19 5.00 -1.61
N VAL A 15 -0.96 5.20 -1.14
CA VAL A 15 0.26 4.67 -1.77
C VAL A 15 0.98 3.77 -0.78
N ASP A 16 1.25 2.54 -1.19
CA ASP A 16 2.00 1.55 -0.39
C ASP A 16 3.09 0.90 -1.24
N ASP A 17 4.18 0.44 -0.63
CA ASP A 17 5.27 -0.19 -1.36
C ASP A 17 4.90 -1.62 -1.79
N VAL A 18 4.39 -2.43 -0.87
CA VAL A 18 4.08 -3.84 -1.09
C VAL A 18 2.70 -4.20 -0.55
N LEU A 19 1.79 -4.56 -1.46
CA LEU A 19 0.49 -5.10 -1.07
C LEU A 19 0.56 -6.60 -0.78
N TYR A 20 0.42 -6.95 0.50
CA TYR A 20 0.42 -8.34 0.99
C TYR A 20 -0.97 -8.77 1.52
N THR A 21 -1.18 -8.84 2.83
CA THR A 21 -2.45 -9.31 3.41
C THR A 21 -3.61 -8.32 3.24
N GLY A 22 -3.29 -7.04 3.02
CA GLY A 22 -4.24 -5.92 2.93
C GLY A 22 -4.55 -5.24 4.28
N ARG A 23 -3.99 -5.73 5.39
CA ARG A 23 -4.29 -5.20 6.74
C ARG A 23 -3.81 -3.75 6.94
N THR A 24 -2.65 -3.40 6.40
CA THR A 24 -2.11 -2.03 6.45
C THR A 24 -3.05 -1.05 5.75
N VAL A 25 -3.47 -1.38 4.52
CA VAL A 25 -4.41 -0.56 3.75
C VAL A 25 -5.77 -0.45 4.46
N ARG A 26 -6.30 -1.54 5.03
CA ARG A 26 -7.54 -1.47 5.83
C ARG A 26 -7.41 -0.48 6.98
N ALA A 27 -6.29 -0.52 7.71
CA ALA A 27 -6.06 0.39 8.82
C ALA A 27 -5.93 1.85 8.34
N ALA A 28 -5.29 2.08 7.19
CA ALA A 28 -5.20 3.40 6.58
C ALA A 28 -6.56 3.95 6.13
N ILE A 29 -7.42 3.11 5.54
CA ILE A 29 -8.80 3.49 5.18
C ILE A 29 -9.58 3.89 6.42
N ASP A 30 -9.55 3.06 7.47
CA ASP A 30 -10.25 3.36 8.72
C ASP A 30 -9.76 4.68 9.33
N ALA A 31 -8.43 4.88 9.38
CA ALA A 31 -7.84 6.12 9.86
C ALA A 31 -8.31 7.33 9.04
N LEU A 32 -8.32 7.26 7.71
CA LEU A 32 -8.83 8.34 6.86
C LEU A 32 -10.30 8.67 7.19
N LEU A 33 -11.13 7.66 7.41
CA LEU A 33 -12.54 7.87 7.74
C LEU A 33 -12.77 8.52 9.11
N ASP A 34 -11.78 8.53 10.01
CA ASP A 34 -11.85 9.30 11.25
C ASP A 34 -11.67 10.81 11.00
N PHE A 35 -11.10 11.21 9.86
CA PHE A 35 -10.84 12.62 9.51
C PHE A 35 -11.87 13.24 8.56
N GLY A 36 -12.78 12.45 7.97
CA GLY A 36 -13.78 12.94 7.03
C GLY A 36 -14.35 11.87 6.11
N ARG A 37 -15.10 12.30 5.08
CA ARG A 37 -15.72 11.43 4.08
C ARG A 37 -15.19 11.77 2.69
N PRO A 38 -14.13 11.08 2.22
CA PRO A 38 -13.67 11.26 0.84
C PRO A 38 -14.73 10.77 -0.16
N GLN A 39 -14.74 11.37 -1.35
CA GLN A 39 -15.59 10.95 -2.46
C GLN A 39 -15.21 9.55 -2.95
N GLN A 40 -13.90 9.25 -2.96
CA GLN A 40 -13.36 7.94 -3.30
C GLN A 40 -11.99 7.74 -2.65
N ILE A 41 -11.66 6.49 -2.37
CA ILE A 41 -10.33 6.06 -1.95
C ILE A 41 -9.86 5.02 -2.95
N GLN A 42 -8.73 5.29 -3.58
CA GLN A 42 -8.03 4.37 -4.48
C GLN A 42 -6.73 3.91 -3.82
N LEU A 43 -6.15 2.84 -4.35
CA LEU A 43 -4.91 2.25 -3.88
C LEU A 43 -3.91 2.07 -5.02
N ALA A 44 -2.74 2.69 -4.88
CA ALA A 44 -1.58 2.51 -5.74
C ALA A 44 -0.47 1.78 -5.00
N VAL A 45 0.08 0.74 -5.60
CA VAL A 45 1.14 -0.06 -4.97
C VAL A 45 2.27 -0.33 -5.93
N LEU A 46 3.51 -0.32 -5.44
CA LEU A 46 4.66 -0.63 -6.29
C LEU A 46 4.66 -2.13 -6.64
N ILE A 47 4.52 -3.00 -5.63
CA ILE A 47 4.46 -4.45 -5.80
C ILE A 47 3.17 -5.02 -5.23
N ASP A 48 2.48 -5.84 -6.03
CA ASP A 48 1.44 -6.74 -5.54
C ASP A 48 2.01 -8.16 -5.43
N ARG A 49 2.11 -8.68 -4.21
CA ARG A 49 2.66 -10.03 -3.95
C ARG A 49 1.61 -11.12 -3.70
N GLY A 50 0.33 -10.80 -3.82
CA GLY A 50 -0.78 -11.72 -3.55
C GLY A 50 -1.03 -12.00 -2.06
N HIS A 51 -1.58 -13.19 -1.76
CA HIS A 51 -1.90 -13.68 -0.39
C HIS A 51 -2.81 -12.77 0.43
N ARG A 52 -3.86 -12.25 -0.22
CA ARG A 52 -4.87 -11.41 0.44
C ARG A 52 -5.57 -12.18 1.56
N GLU A 53 -5.74 -11.50 2.69
CA GLU A 53 -6.59 -11.95 3.80
C GLU A 53 -7.84 -11.08 3.94
N LEU A 54 -7.86 -9.93 3.26
CA LEU A 54 -8.99 -9.01 3.16
C LEU A 54 -9.34 -8.80 1.68
N PRO A 55 -10.61 -8.51 1.34
CA PRO A 55 -11.06 -8.29 -0.04
C PRO A 55 -10.60 -6.92 -0.56
N ILE A 56 -9.30 -6.65 -0.52
CA ILE A 56 -8.66 -5.40 -0.94
C ILE A 56 -7.82 -5.67 -2.18
N LYS A 57 -8.03 -4.84 -3.21
CA LYS A 57 -7.29 -4.87 -4.46
C LYS A 57 -6.77 -3.45 -4.72
N ALA A 58 -5.56 -3.35 -5.27
CA ALA A 58 -5.04 -2.09 -5.76
C ALA A 58 -5.66 -1.73 -7.12
N ASP A 59 -5.93 -0.45 -7.30
CA ASP A 59 -6.34 0.15 -8.58
C ASP A 59 -5.14 0.29 -9.51
N TYR A 60 -3.98 0.59 -8.94
CA TYR A 60 -2.72 0.76 -9.66
C TYR A 60 -1.66 -0.18 -9.07
N VAL A 61 -1.03 -0.98 -9.93
CA VAL A 61 0.02 -1.92 -9.54
C VAL A 61 1.23 -1.71 -10.44
N GLY A 62 2.38 -1.42 -9.86
CA GLY A 62 3.64 -1.35 -10.60
C GLY A 62 4.01 -2.72 -11.18
N LYS A 63 4.11 -3.75 -10.33
CA LYS A 63 4.33 -5.13 -10.76
C LYS A 63 3.62 -6.15 -9.89
N ASN A 64 3.00 -7.14 -10.54
CA ASN A 64 2.51 -8.35 -9.87
C ASN A 64 3.65 -9.36 -9.77
N VAL A 65 3.93 -9.83 -8.56
CA VAL A 65 5.01 -10.78 -8.27
C VAL A 65 4.44 -11.93 -7.47
N PRO A 66 4.14 -13.09 -8.09
CA PRO A 66 3.76 -14.28 -7.35
C PRO A 66 4.87 -14.67 -6.38
N THR A 67 4.53 -14.90 -5.12
CA THR A 67 5.47 -15.31 -4.07
C THR A 67 4.95 -16.51 -3.31
N SER A 68 5.84 -17.24 -2.61
CA SER A 68 5.45 -18.13 -1.51
C SER A 68 5.19 -17.33 -0.22
N LYS A 69 4.74 -17.99 0.84
CA LYS A 69 4.53 -17.34 2.16
C LYS A 69 5.85 -17.10 2.90
N GLU A 70 6.86 -17.89 2.60
CA GLU A 70 8.21 -17.83 3.15
C GLU A 70 9.08 -16.77 2.47
N GLU A 71 8.68 -16.32 1.28
CA GLU A 71 9.35 -15.23 0.58
C GLU A 71 8.93 -13.87 1.15
N ILE A 72 9.84 -12.90 1.09
CA ILE A 72 9.64 -11.51 1.50
C ILE A 72 10.04 -10.61 0.33
N ILE A 73 9.20 -9.63 0.04
CA ILE A 73 9.56 -8.52 -0.86
C ILE A 73 10.22 -7.44 -0.01
N LYS A 74 11.46 -7.10 -0.31
CA LYS A 74 12.17 -5.94 0.24
C LYS A 74 12.24 -4.86 -0.82
N VAL A 75 11.64 -3.72 -0.53
CA VAL A 75 11.76 -2.50 -1.33
C VAL A 75 12.80 -1.60 -0.67
N SER A 76 13.64 -0.98 -1.49
CA SER A 76 14.61 0.02 -1.08
C SER A 76 14.51 1.23 -2.01
N PHE A 77 14.59 2.42 -1.42
CA PHE A 77 14.53 3.69 -2.12
C PHE A 77 15.83 4.46 -1.90
N GLU A 78 16.34 5.14 -2.93
CA GLU A 78 17.57 5.92 -2.87
C GLU A 78 17.59 6.89 -1.68
N GLU A 79 16.48 7.58 -1.41
CA GLU A 79 16.37 8.60 -0.36
C GLU A 79 16.47 8.05 1.07
N ILE A 80 16.23 6.75 1.25
CA ILE A 80 16.18 6.09 2.56
C ILE A 80 17.34 5.10 2.72
N ASP A 81 17.63 4.33 1.68
CA ASP A 81 18.54 3.18 1.69
C ASP A 81 19.81 3.40 0.84
N GLY A 82 19.87 4.44 0.00
CA GLY A 82 20.99 4.71 -0.91
C GLY A 82 21.05 3.79 -2.15
N GLU A 83 19.96 3.08 -2.45
CA GLU A 83 19.74 2.39 -3.72
C GLU A 83 18.24 2.28 -4.02
N ASP A 84 17.84 2.40 -5.29
CA ASP A 84 16.53 1.99 -5.76
C ASP A 84 16.53 0.49 -6.12
N SER A 85 15.85 -0.34 -5.34
CA SER A 85 15.75 -1.77 -5.65
C SER A 85 14.50 -2.46 -5.09
N VAL A 86 14.09 -3.54 -5.76
CA VAL A 86 13.08 -4.49 -5.27
C VAL A 86 13.67 -5.88 -5.30
N LYS A 87 13.79 -6.52 -4.13
CA LYS A 87 14.43 -7.83 -3.95
C LYS A 87 13.43 -8.82 -3.36
N ILE A 88 13.49 -10.07 -3.83
CA ILE A 88 12.78 -11.20 -3.20
C ILE A 88 13.82 -11.97 -2.38
N VAL A 89 13.54 -12.17 -1.10
CA VAL A 89 14.42 -12.92 -0.18
C VAL A 89 13.62 -13.99 0.54
N VAL A 90 14.29 -15.03 1.04
CA VAL A 90 13.67 -16.08 1.86
C VAL A 90 13.86 -15.72 3.32
N ALA A 91 12.80 -15.82 4.11
CA ALA A 91 12.80 -15.61 5.56
C ALA A 91 13.61 -16.66 6.33
#